data_AF-A0A380FDQ2-F1
#
_entry.id   AF-A0A380FDQ2-F1
#
_cell.length_a   1.000
_cell.length_b   1.000
_cell.length_c   1.000
_cell.angle_alpha   90.00
_cell.angle_beta   90.00
_cell.angle_gamma   90.00
#
_symmetry.space_group_name_H-M   'P 1'
#
loop_
_entity.id
_entity.type
_entity.pdbx_description
1 polymer ?
#
loop_
_entity_poly.entity_id
_entity_poly.type
_entity_poly.pdbx_seq_one_letter_code
_entity_poly.pdbx_strand_id
1 'polypeptide(L)' 'MIIYGQPILAIIVGSSLTIAMTVGTLVGSMIPLVMNKLKIDPAVASGPFITTINDIVSMLIYFGLATSFMSYLT' A
#
# COMPACT_ATOMS: atom_id res chain seq x y z
N MET A 1 -3.38 -15.57 -13.36
CA MET A 1 -2.87 -16.43 -14.45
C MET A 1 -3.98 -17.28 -15.07
N ILE A 2 -4.73 -18.06 -14.28
CA ILE A 2 -5.70 -19.04 -14.81
C ILE A 2 -6.89 -18.39 -15.52
N ILE A 3 -7.40 -17.24 -15.05
CA ILE A 3 -8.63 -16.63 -15.60
C ILE A 3 -8.35 -15.69 -16.78
N TYR A 4 -7.27 -14.90 -16.72
CA TYR A 4 -6.99 -13.85 -17.70
C TYR A 4 -5.84 -14.18 -18.66
N GLY A 5 -5.14 -15.30 -18.49
CA GLY A 5 -4.01 -15.67 -19.35
C GLY A 5 -2.80 -14.74 -19.31
N GLN A 6 -2.81 -13.69 -18.48
CA GLN A 6 -1.72 -12.71 -18.37
C GLN A 6 -0.84 -12.99 -17.12
N PRO A 7 0.28 -13.71 -17.27
CA PRO A 7 1.17 -14.01 -16.15
C PRO A 7 1.86 -12.75 -15.60
N ILE A 8 2.19 -11.78 -16.46
CA ILE A 8 2.84 -10.53 -16.08
C ILE A 8 1.94 -9.73 -15.10
N LEU A 9 0.65 -9.66 -15.39
CA LEU A 9 -0.34 -8.98 -14.54
C LEU A 9 -0.43 -9.66 -13.17
N ALA A 10 -0.41 -10.99 -13.13
CA ALA A 10 -0.45 -11.73 -11.88
C ALA A 10 0.79 -11.47 -11.00
N ILE A 11 1.97 -11.36 -11.61
CA ILE A 11 3.21 -11.02 -10.90
C ILE A 11 3.15 -9.59 -10.36
N ILE A 12 2.65 -8.63 -11.14
CA ILE A 12 2.51 -7.23 -10.71
C ILE A 12 1.53 -7.12 -9.55
N VAL A 13 0.34 -7.73 -9.66
CA VAL A 13 -0.67 -7.73 -8.59
C VAL A 13 -0.11 -8.43 -7.34
N GLY A 14 0.49 -9.61 -7.49
CA GLY A 14 1.04 -10.36 -6.36
C GLY A 14 2.15 -9.60 -5.63
N SER A 15 3.15 -9.10 -6.36
CA SER A 15 4.25 -8.33 -5.78
C SER A 15 3.77 -7.02 -5.17
N SER A 16 2.84 -6.31 -5.81
CA SER A 16 2.28 -5.07 -5.28
C SER A 16 1.55 -5.28 -3.95
N LEU A 17 0.77 -6.36 -3.81
CA LEU A 17 0.09 -6.70 -2.56
C LEU A 17 1.10 -7.01 -1.46
N THR A 18 2.13 -7.81 -1.73
CA THR A 18 3.18 -8.12 -0.74
C THR A 18 3.90 -6.86 -0.26
N ILE A 19 4.26 -5.96 -1.17
CA ILE A 19 4.92 -4.70 -0.83
C ILE A 19 3.96 -3.79 -0.07
N ALA A 20 2.72 -3.65 -0.53
CA ALA A 20 1.69 -2.84 0.10
C ALA A 20 1.38 -3.28 1.54
N MET A 21 1.29 -4.59 1.80
CA MET A 21 1.07 -5.10 3.16
C MET A 21 2.27 -4.81 4.07
N THR A 22 3.49 -4.98 3.55
CA THR A 22 4.72 -4.72 4.31
C THR A 22 4.83 -3.24 4.67
N VAL A 23 4.71 -2.36 3.68
CA VAL A 23 4.77 -0.90 3.88
C VAL A 23 3.58 -0.42 4.71
N GLY A 24 2.39 -0.94 4.47
CA GLY A 24 1.16 -0.61 5.20
C GLY A 24 1.27 -0.91 6.69
N THR A 25 1.86 -2.05 7.06
CA THR A 25 2.10 -2.41 8.47
C THR A 25 3.11 -1.47 9.12
N LEU A 26 4.18 -1.11 8.40
CA LEU A 26 5.17 -0.13 8.87
C LEU A 26 4.52 1.24 9.07
N VAL A 27 3.80 1.76 8.07
CA VAL A 27 3.11 3.05 8.14
C VAL A 27 2.08 3.06 9.26
N GLY A 28 1.26 2.02 9.38
CA GLY A 28 0.25 1.90 10.43
C GLY A 28 0.85 1.89 11.84
N SER A 29 2.02 1.30 12.04
CA SER A 29 2.74 1.35 13.32
C SER A 29 3.46 2.68 13.57
N MET A 30 3.92 3.34 12.51
CA MET A 30 4.70 4.58 12.60
C MET A 30 3.83 5.83 12.80
N ILE A 31 2.61 5.86 12.27
CA ILE A 31 1.70 7.01 12.39
C ILE A 31 1.45 7.40 13.87
N PRO A 32 1.04 6.48 14.77
CA PRO A 32 0.85 6.82 16.19
C PRO A 32 2.14 7.33 16.86
N LEU A 33 3.30 6.76 16.50
CA LEU A 33 4.60 7.17 17.02
C LEU A 33 4.99 8.59 16.58
N VAL A 34 4.73 8.93 15.32
CA VAL A 34 4.96 10.28 14.78
C VAL A 34 4.01 11.29 15.44
N MET A 35 2.74 10.93 15.59
CA MET A 35 1.75 11.81 16.26
C MET A 35 2.15 12.11 17.70
N ASN A 36 2.59 11.08 18.46
CA ASN A 36 3.12 11.27 19.80
C ASN A 36 4.33 12.23 19.83
N LYS A 37 5.26 12.10 18.87
CA LYS A 37 6.41 13.02 18.76
C LYS A 37 6.01 14.46 18.43
N LEU A 38 4.93 14.64 17.67
CA LEU A 38 4.37 15.95 17.34
C LEU A 38 3.44 16.51 18.43
N LYS A 39 3.32 15.84 19.59
CA LYS A 39 2.39 16.17 20.68
C LYS A 39 0.92 16.15 20.27
N ILE A 40 0.59 15.38 19.23
CA ILE A 40 -0.78 15.09 18.80
C ILE A 40 -1.20 13.80 19.50
N ASP A 41 -2.42 13.76 20.03
CA ASP A 41 -2.95 12.58 20.70
C ASP A 41 -3.01 11.38 19.71
N PRO A 42 -2.25 10.29 19.97
CA PRO A 42 -2.26 9.09 19.12
C PRO A 42 -3.65 8.42 19.03
N ALA A 43 -4.56 8.68 19.97
CA ALA A 43 -5.94 8.19 19.88
C ALA A 43 -6.70 8.79 18.69
N VAL A 44 -6.27 9.98 18.20
CA VAL A 44 -6.81 10.60 16.98
C VAL A 44 -6.44 9.78 15.73
N ALA A 45 -5.34 9.03 15.78
CA ALA A 45 -4.96 8.07 14.74
C ALA A 45 -5.88 6.85 14.67
N SER A 46 -7.04 6.87 15.32
CA SER A 46 -8.05 5.80 15.36
C SER A 46 -8.29 5.13 14.01
N GLY A 47 -8.85 3.91 14.07
CA GLY A 47 -9.08 3.01 12.93
C GLY A 47 -9.30 3.67 11.56
N PRO A 48 -10.30 4.57 11.40
CA PRO A 48 -10.61 5.20 10.10
C PRO A 48 -9.45 5.98 9.46
N PHE A 49 -8.60 6.63 10.27
CA PHE A 49 -7.48 7.45 9.77
C PHE A 49 -6.32 6.57 9.29
N ILE A 50 -5.94 5.56 10.07
CA ILE A 50 -4.89 4.62 9.66
C ILE A 50 -5.32 3.84 8.42
N THR A 51 -6.59 3.39 8.35
CA THR A 51 -7.08 2.66 7.17
C THR A 51 -7.06 3.52 5.92
N THR A 52 -7.44 4.80 6.00
CA THR A 52 -7.38 5.71 4.83
C THR A 52 -5.96 5.95 4.36
N ILE A 53 -4.99 6.16 5.27
CA ILE A 53 -3.59 6.29 4.85
C ILE A 53 -3.09 4.99 4.24
N ASN A 54 -3.45 3.84 4.81
CA ASN A 54 -3.06 2.54 4.25
C ASN A 54 -3.66 2.31 2.85
N ASP A 55 -4.91 2.72 2.62
CA ASP A 55 -5.55 2.66 1.29
C ASP A 55 -4.81 3.55 0.28
N ILE A 56 -4.44 4.78 0.66
CA ILE A 56 -3.67 5.68 -0.21
C ILE A 56 -2.29 5.08 -0.52
N VAL A 57 -1.56 4.59 0.49
CA VAL A 57 -0.21 4.01 0.32
C VAL A 57 -0.26 2.75 -0.55
N SER A 58 -1.22 1.86 -0.31
CA SER A 58 -1.36 0.63 -1.09
C SER A 58 -1.76 0.92 -2.55
N MET A 59 -2.64 1.89 -2.81
CA MET A 59 -2.95 2.32 -4.17
C MET A 59 -1.73 2.93 -4.87
N LEU A 60 -0.93 3.76 -4.19
CA LEU A 60 0.29 4.32 -4.77
C LEU A 60 1.30 3.23 -5.15
N ILE A 61 1.45 2.20 -4.31
CA ILE A 61 2.32 1.06 -4.60
C ILE A 61 1.79 0.27 -5.80
N TYR A 62 0.49 -0.03 -5.81
CA TYR A 62 -0.15 -0.75 -6.91
C TYR A 62 -0.01 -0.02 -8.24
N PHE A 63 -0.45 1.24 -8.30
CA PHE A 63 -0.38 2.04 -9.52
C PHE A 63 1.06 2.37 -9.91
N GLY A 64 1.97 2.58 -8.95
CA GLY A 64 3.38 2.80 -9.22
C GLY A 64 4.04 1.59 -9.90
N LEU A 65 3.77 0.38 -9.40
CA LEU A 65 4.24 -0.86 -10.03
C LEU A 65 3.55 -1.08 -11.38
N ALA A 66 2.23 -0.96 -11.46
CA ALA A 66 1.51 -1.11 -12.73
C ALA A 66 2.04 -0.15 -13.81
N THR A 67 2.33 1.11 -13.46
CA THR A 67 2.88 2.11 -14.37
C THR A 67 4.33 1.79 -14.76
N SER A 68 5.15 1.34 -13.81
CA SER A 68 6.55 0.98 -14.08
C SER A 68 6.68 -0.21 -15.03
N PHE A 69 5.72 -1.14 -14.97
CA PHE A 69 5.66 -2.31 -15.84
C PHE A 69 4.68 -2.15 -17.02
N MET A 70 4.16 -0.93 -17.25
CA MET A 70 3.18 -0.64 -18.31
C MET A 70 3.68 -1.06 -19.70
N SER A 71 4.98 -0.90 -19.96
CA SER A 71 5.61 -1.33 -21.23
C SER A 71 5.57 -2.83 -21.48
N TYR A 72 5.43 -3.65 -20.43
CA TYR A 72 5.29 -5.11 -20.54
C TYR A 72 3.82 -5.56 -20.53
N LEU A 73 2.89 -4.64 -20.29
CA LEU A 73 1.44 -4.87 -20.32
C LEU A 73 0.82 -4.57 -21.69
N THR A 74 1.52 -3.82 -22.54
CA THR A 74 1.07 -3.36 -23.86
C THR A 74 1.58 -4.30 -24.94
#